data_AF-A0A9Q0ZSX5-F1
#
_entry.id   AF-A0A9Q0ZSX5-F1
#
_cell.length_a   1.000
_cell.length_b   1.000
_cell.length_c   1.000
_cell.angle_alpha   90.00
_cell.angle_beta   90.00
_cell.angle_gamma   90.00
#
_symmetry.space_group_name_H-M   'P 1'
#
loop_
_entity.id
_entity.type
_entity.pdbx_description
1 polymer ?
#
loop_
_entity_poly.entity_id
_entity_poly.type
_entity_poly.pdbx_seq_one_letter_code
_entity_poly.pdbx_strand_id
1 'polypeptide(L)'
;MEKLKLESYRSEINRRLKLLNKPAVKTIKSEDGDVIACVDIYRQPAFDHPALKNHTLQTAVLLTYGYNYIGASGEINVWNPRVEKLPEFTTAQIWLKNGEVNNFESVEAGWTVSSSTNRIVETSSSFSYRVNGPYSALYVTNFFSRYTLQNIVMHGLDFFVYWTVDGYKKTGCFDLTCYGFVQTSTEIALGGAVDPGSSSFQQQYVLPINIFMDPTTTNWWLVFHDIYVGYWPGSLFSLLKHSATSVEWGGQVYSVNVRKTPHTKTAMGSGYDAEELYGLACFIGQPRILDYSKSYKYPTFVGIWKDEYNCYSAVNYKAGNANDEATFFFGGPGQSYRCP
;
A
#
# COMPACT_ATOMS: atom_id res chain seq x y z
N MET A 1 -33.98 27.00 -7.13
CA MET A 1 -33.12 25.80 -7.24
C MET A 1 -31.65 26.14 -7.51
N GLU A 2 -31.34 27.06 -8.43
CA GLU A 2 -29.96 27.39 -8.81
C GLU A 2 -29.17 28.14 -7.72
N LYS A 3 -29.83 29.04 -6.99
CA LYS A 3 -29.25 29.78 -5.86
C LYS A 3 -28.78 28.86 -4.70
N LEU A 4 -29.56 27.83 -4.40
CA LEU A 4 -29.25 26.80 -3.40
C LEU A 4 -28.05 25.91 -3.82
N LYS A 5 -27.90 25.61 -5.12
CA LYS A 5 -26.73 24.88 -5.64
C LYS A 5 -25.46 25.73 -5.55
N LEU A 6 -25.56 27.04 -5.82
CA LEU A 6 -24.42 27.96 -5.74
C LEU A 6 -23.93 28.18 -4.31
N GLU A 7 -24.85 28.26 -3.35
CA GLU A 7 -24.53 28.39 -1.92
C GLU A 7 -23.87 27.12 -1.36
N SER A 8 -24.37 25.94 -1.74
CA SER A 8 -23.74 24.65 -1.42
C SER A 8 -22.31 24.55 -1.98
N TYR A 9 -22.11 24.94 -3.24
CA TYR A 9 -20.80 24.92 -3.89
C TYR A 9 -19.81 25.90 -3.24
N ARG A 10 -20.27 27.12 -2.89
CA ARG A 10 -19.45 28.11 -2.16
C ARG A 10 -19.09 27.64 -0.76
N SER A 11 -20.02 26.99 -0.06
CA SER A 11 -19.75 26.42 1.27
C SER A 11 -18.68 25.34 1.20
N GLU A 12 -18.74 24.45 0.19
CA GLU A 12 -17.75 23.40 -0.01
C GLU A 12 -16.37 23.96 -0.42
N ILE A 13 -16.32 24.98 -1.29
CA ILE A 13 -15.07 25.71 -1.61
C ILE A 13 -14.46 26.32 -0.35
N ASN A 14 -15.25 27.03 0.45
CA ASN A 14 -14.75 27.66 1.68
C ASN A 14 -14.28 26.63 2.72
N ARG A 15 -14.94 25.47 2.79
CA ARG A 15 -14.49 24.35 3.62
C ARG A 15 -13.13 23.82 3.15
N ARG A 16 -12.95 23.63 1.85
CA ARG A 16 -11.68 23.19 1.25
C ARG A 16 -10.57 24.22 1.41
N LEU A 17 -10.86 25.50 1.22
CA LEU A 17 -9.89 26.58 1.43
C LEU A 17 -9.42 26.67 2.89
N LYS A 18 -10.30 26.41 3.86
CA LYS A 18 -9.93 26.34 5.28
C LYS A 18 -9.06 25.12 5.62
N LEU A 19 -9.22 24.01 4.89
CA LEU A 19 -8.38 22.82 5.05
C LEU A 19 -6.97 23.03 4.46
N LEU A 20 -6.87 23.79 3.37
CA LEU A 20 -5.62 24.09 2.68
C LEU A 20 -4.82 25.22 3.35
N ASN A 21 -5.48 26.25 3.89
CA ASN A 21 -4.82 27.43 4.44
C ASN A 21 -4.72 27.39 5.98
N LYS A 22 -3.95 26.45 6.54
CA LYS A 22 -3.60 26.48 7.97
C LYS A 22 -2.30 27.26 8.20
N PRO A 23 -2.21 28.03 9.31
CA PRO A 23 -1.04 28.86 9.58
C PRO A 23 0.19 27.99 9.84
N ALA A 24 1.28 28.31 9.14
CA ALA A 24 2.59 27.70 9.35
C ALA A 24 3.09 28.04 10.76
N VAL A 25 3.64 27.04 11.44
CA VAL A 25 4.33 27.23 12.74
C VAL A 25 5.71 27.83 12.51
N LYS A 26 6.36 27.43 11.41
CA LYS A 26 7.66 27.95 10.99
C LYS A 26 7.78 27.80 9.48
N THR A 27 8.54 28.68 8.84
CA THR A 27 8.88 28.56 7.41
C THR A 27 10.39 28.42 7.28
N ILE A 28 10.83 27.43 6.50
CA ILE A 28 12.23 27.19 6.17
C ILE A 28 12.41 27.59 4.71
N LYS A 29 13.51 28.28 4.40
CA LYS A 29 13.89 28.55 3.01
C LYS A 29 14.98 27.58 2.59
N SER A 30 14.72 26.83 1.52
CA SER A 30 15.74 26.02 0.86
C SER A 30 16.77 26.92 0.17
N GLU A 31 17.96 26.39 -0.11
CA GLU A 31 19.00 27.05 -0.91
C GLU A 31 18.49 27.36 -2.33
N ASP A 32 17.54 26.57 -2.84
CA ASP A 32 16.87 26.75 -4.14
C ASP A 32 15.78 27.84 -4.13
N GLY A 33 15.54 28.48 -2.99
CA GLY A 33 14.56 29.57 -2.84
C GLY A 33 13.14 29.12 -2.44
N ASP A 34 12.89 27.82 -2.35
CA ASP A 34 11.61 27.28 -1.89
C ASP A 34 11.32 27.63 -0.44
N VAL A 35 10.08 28.02 -0.16
CA VAL A 35 9.60 28.30 1.21
C VAL A 35 8.78 27.11 1.69
N ILE A 36 9.38 26.26 2.51
CA ILE A 36 8.73 25.10 3.12
C ILE A 36 8.05 25.54 4.42
N ALA A 37 6.72 25.49 4.45
CA ALA A 37 5.93 25.78 5.64
C ALA A 37 5.83 24.53 6.54
N CYS A 38 6.51 24.56 7.69
CA CYS A 38 6.36 23.58 8.75
C CYS A 38 5.04 23.83 9.51
N VAL A 39 4.14 22.86 9.48
CA VAL A 39 2.89 22.86 10.24
C VAL A 39 3.04 21.87 11.40
N ASP A 40 2.49 22.20 12.57
CA ASP A 40 2.43 21.32 13.75
C ASP A 40 1.91 19.92 13.34
N ILE A 41 2.58 18.85 13.80
CA ILE A 41 2.28 17.46 13.41
C ILE A 41 0.83 17.06 13.72
N TYR A 42 0.24 17.56 14.81
CA TYR A 42 -1.15 17.30 15.17
C TYR A 42 -2.15 18.20 14.41
N ARG A 43 -1.65 19.16 13.63
CA ARG A 43 -2.45 20.10 12.83
C ARG A 43 -2.27 19.89 11.33
N GLN A 44 -1.51 18.87 10.91
CA GLN A 44 -1.33 18.54 9.50
C GLN A 44 -2.68 18.25 8.82
N PRO A 45 -2.93 18.77 7.61
CA PRO A 45 -4.17 18.55 6.87
C PRO A 45 -4.50 17.06 6.64
N ALA A 46 -3.48 16.20 6.55
CA ALA A 46 -3.63 14.75 6.37
C ALA A 46 -4.41 14.09 7.52
N PHE A 47 -4.18 14.48 8.78
CA PHE A 47 -4.84 13.89 9.96
C PHE A 47 -6.22 14.46 10.28
N ASP A 48 -6.62 15.54 9.59
CA ASP A 48 -7.99 16.04 9.61
C ASP A 48 -8.84 15.47 8.48
N HIS A 49 -8.27 14.59 7.66
CA HIS A 49 -9.01 13.90 6.63
C HIS A 49 -10.02 12.94 7.29
N PRO A 50 -11.35 13.14 7.11
CA PRO A 50 -12.38 12.32 7.76
C PRO A 50 -12.27 10.82 7.44
N ALA A 51 -11.54 10.46 6.37
CA ALA A 51 -11.31 9.08 5.99
C ALA A 51 -10.38 8.28 6.92
N LEU A 52 -9.63 8.94 7.81
CA LEU A 52 -8.63 8.26 8.64
C LEU A 52 -9.07 8.08 10.10
N LYS A 53 -10.16 8.70 10.55
CA LYS A 53 -10.71 8.53 11.91
C LYS A 53 -11.87 7.53 11.91
N ASN A 54 -11.79 6.46 12.72
CA ASN A 54 -12.81 5.41 12.87
C ASN A 54 -13.21 4.70 11.57
N HIS A 55 -12.27 4.53 10.65
CA HIS A 55 -12.55 3.97 9.34
C HIS A 55 -12.64 2.44 9.39
N THR A 56 -13.68 1.89 8.75
CA THR A 56 -13.81 0.45 8.58
C THR A 56 -13.06 0.04 7.31
N LEU A 57 -12.04 -0.78 7.48
CA LEU A 57 -11.25 -1.34 6.40
C LEU A 57 -11.79 -2.70 6.02
N GLN A 58 -11.64 -3.05 4.75
CA GLN A 58 -11.77 -4.41 4.25
C GLN A 58 -10.41 -4.96 3.94
N THR A 59 -10.07 -6.10 4.52
CA THR A 59 -8.81 -6.80 4.26
C THR A 59 -9.05 -8.18 3.68
N ALA A 60 -8.10 -8.65 2.87
CA ALA A 60 -7.99 -10.03 2.42
C ALA A 60 -6.49 -10.39 2.44
N VAL A 61 -6.08 -11.13 3.48
CA VAL A 61 -4.66 -11.32 3.82
C VAL A 61 -4.30 -12.77 4.14
N LEU A 62 -3.08 -13.14 3.79
CA LEU A 62 -2.34 -14.24 4.40
C LEU A 62 -1.69 -13.69 5.66
N LEU A 63 -1.83 -14.40 6.78
CA LEU A 63 -1.26 -13.96 8.05
C LEU A 63 -0.53 -15.09 8.75
N THR A 64 0.52 -14.74 9.48
CA THR A 64 1.23 -15.65 10.37
C THR A 64 1.49 -14.95 11.69
N TYR A 65 1.40 -15.71 12.77
CA TYR A 65 1.74 -15.25 14.12
C TYR A 65 2.96 -16.01 14.61
N GLY A 66 3.93 -15.26 15.11
CA GLY A 66 5.17 -15.78 15.66
C GLY A 66 5.86 -14.64 16.38
N TYR A 67 6.20 -14.83 17.65
CA TYR A 67 6.61 -13.75 18.54
C TYR A 67 7.97 -13.10 18.19
N ASN A 68 8.66 -13.55 17.14
CA ASN A 68 10.08 -13.25 16.90
C ASN A 68 10.43 -13.08 15.41
N TYR A 69 9.57 -12.45 14.62
CA TYR A 69 9.93 -12.10 13.24
C TYR A 69 10.78 -10.84 13.21
N ILE A 70 11.87 -10.88 12.47
CA ILE A 70 12.79 -9.75 12.25
C ILE A 70 12.77 -9.30 10.79
N GLY A 71 11.86 -9.83 9.98
CA GLY A 71 11.66 -9.39 8.62
C GLY A 71 10.61 -10.21 7.87
N ALA A 72 10.22 -9.71 6.71
CA ALA A 72 9.30 -10.34 5.79
C ALA A 72 9.61 -9.92 4.35
N SER A 73 9.33 -10.80 3.41
CA SER A 73 9.43 -10.49 1.99
C SER A 73 8.28 -11.11 1.20
N GLY A 74 8.09 -10.60 -0.01
CA GLY A 74 7.09 -11.11 -0.95
C GLY A 74 7.12 -10.34 -2.27
N GLU A 75 6.63 -11.00 -3.33
CA GLU A 75 6.51 -10.47 -4.68
C GLU A 75 5.06 -10.03 -4.92
N ILE A 76 4.78 -8.74 -4.76
CA ILE A 76 3.42 -8.22 -4.87
C ILE A 76 3.06 -8.03 -6.34
N ASN A 77 2.04 -8.73 -6.82
CA ASN A 77 1.55 -8.54 -8.18
C ASN A 77 0.93 -7.16 -8.35
N VAL A 78 1.28 -6.48 -9.44
CA VAL A 78 0.98 -5.07 -9.70
C VAL A 78 -0.28 -4.95 -10.53
N TRP A 79 -1.33 -4.31 -10.02
CA TRP A 79 -2.57 -4.04 -10.76
C TRP A 79 -3.00 -2.60 -10.55
N ASN A 80 -3.70 -2.04 -11.54
CA ASN A 80 -4.39 -0.75 -11.44
C ASN A 80 -5.92 -0.96 -11.40
N PRO A 81 -6.47 -1.48 -10.29
CA PRO A 81 -7.91 -1.74 -10.17
C PRO A 81 -8.73 -0.46 -10.13
N ARG A 82 -10.03 -0.60 -10.42
CA ARG A 82 -10.99 0.49 -10.33
C ARG A 82 -11.25 0.87 -8.87
N VAL A 83 -11.18 2.17 -8.59
CA VAL A 83 -11.65 2.78 -7.35
C VAL A 83 -12.92 3.59 -7.62
N GLU A 84 -14.00 3.34 -6.90
CA GLU A 84 -15.34 3.87 -7.23
C GLU A 84 -15.41 5.40 -7.16
N LYS A 85 -14.95 6.00 -6.06
CA LYS A 85 -15.09 7.43 -5.79
C LYS A 85 -14.08 7.90 -4.74
N LEU A 86 -13.92 9.21 -4.62
CA LEU A 86 -13.18 9.80 -3.51
C LEU A 86 -13.98 9.73 -2.21
N PRO A 87 -13.33 9.52 -1.04
CA PRO A 87 -11.89 9.32 -0.84
C PRO A 87 -11.49 7.85 -0.68
N GLU A 88 -12.00 6.96 -1.54
CA GLU A 88 -11.71 5.53 -1.47
C GLU A 88 -10.30 5.22 -2.01
N PHE A 89 -9.72 4.14 -1.49
CA PHE A 89 -8.46 3.61 -1.98
C PHE A 89 -8.42 2.09 -1.85
N THR A 90 -7.51 1.47 -2.60
CA THR A 90 -7.13 0.08 -2.43
C THR A 90 -5.61 -0.05 -2.42
N THR A 91 -5.10 -1.08 -1.76
CA THR A 91 -3.67 -1.39 -1.69
C THR A 91 -3.43 -2.88 -1.88
N ALA A 92 -2.20 -3.20 -2.28
CA ALA A 92 -1.59 -4.49 -1.98
C ALA A 92 -0.25 -4.27 -1.30
N GLN A 93 -0.01 -4.93 -0.18
CA GLN A 93 1.13 -4.61 0.69
C GLN A 93 1.53 -5.77 1.60
N ILE A 94 2.67 -5.59 2.27
CA ILE A 94 3.18 -6.43 3.35
C ILE A 94 3.11 -5.63 4.64
N TRP A 95 2.67 -6.26 5.72
CA TRP A 95 2.68 -5.69 7.06
C TRP A 95 3.59 -6.51 7.97
N LEU A 96 4.41 -5.84 8.77
CA LEU A 96 4.99 -6.39 9.99
C LEU A 96 4.38 -5.67 11.18
N LYS A 97 3.83 -6.42 12.13
CA LYS A 97 3.08 -5.85 13.26
C LYS A 97 3.55 -6.40 14.59
N ASN A 98 3.48 -5.56 15.63
CA ASN A 98 3.61 -5.98 17.02
C ASN A 98 2.61 -5.23 17.91
N GLY A 99 1.85 -5.97 18.72
CA GLY A 99 0.87 -5.43 19.66
C GLY A 99 -0.47 -6.14 19.58
N GLU A 100 -1.49 -5.54 20.20
CA GLU A 100 -2.84 -6.07 20.24
C GLU A 100 -3.66 -5.66 19.01
N VAL A 101 -4.73 -6.39 18.71
CA VAL A 101 -5.59 -6.18 17.51
C VAL A 101 -5.99 -4.72 17.28
N ASN A 102 -6.29 -3.98 18.35
CA ASN A 102 -6.71 -2.58 18.26
C ASN A 102 -5.62 -1.59 18.68
N ASN A 103 -4.44 -2.05 19.08
CA ASN A 103 -3.36 -1.21 19.56
C ASN A 103 -2.02 -1.87 19.25
N PHE A 104 -1.56 -1.65 18.03
CA PHE A 104 -0.33 -2.24 17.51
C PHE A 104 0.52 -1.19 16.80
N GLU A 105 1.79 -1.55 16.69
CA GLU A 105 2.76 -0.88 15.85
C GLU A 105 2.89 -1.66 14.55
N SER A 106 3.03 -0.95 13.43
CA SER A 106 3.26 -1.57 12.12
C SER A 106 4.23 -0.77 11.26
N VAL A 107 4.93 -1.50 10.40
CA VAL A 107 5.60 -0.97 9.20
C VAL A 107 5.06 -1.70 7.98
N GLU A 108 4.86 -0.95 6.89
CA GLU A 108 4.08 -1.40 5.75
C GLU A 108 4.69 -0.85 4.45
N ALA A 109 4.71 -1.67 3.41
CA ALA A 109 5.11 -1.23 2.08
C ALA A 109 4.35 -2.00 1.00
N GLY A 110 4.03 -1.30 -0.09
CA GLY A 110 3.24 -1.86 -1.17
C GLY A 110 2.91 -0.85 -2.25
N TRP A 111 1.88 -1.17 -3.04
CA TRP A 111 1.29 -0.22 -3.98
C TRP A 111 -0.12 0.16 -3.55
N THR A 112 -0.53 1.38 -3.88
CA THR A 112 -1.87 1.91 -3.65
C THR A 112 -2.47 2.48 -4.93
N VAL A 113 -3.78 2.37 -5.06
CA VAL A 113 -4.57 3.11 -6.03
C VAL A 113 -5.61 3.93 -5.29
N SER A 114 -5.62 5.23 -5.57
CA SER A 114 -6.65 6.14 -5.07
C SER A 114 -7.26 6.94 -6.22
N SER A 115 -8.48 7.42 -6.03
CA SER A 115 -9.17 8.22 -7.05
C SER A 115 -8.69 9.68 -7.04
N SER A 116 -7.43 9.95 -7.37
CA SER A 116 -6.95 11.34 -7.43
C SER A 116 -7.62 12.13 -8.57
N THR A 117 -8.16 13.32 -8.26
CA THR A 117 -8.59 14.27 -9.29
C THR A 117 -7.40 15.06 -9.80
N ASN A 118 -7.10 14.95 -11.10
CA ASN A 118 -6.06 15.67 -11.84
C ASN A 118 -4.63 15.53 -11.29
N ARG A 119 -3.92 14.45 -11.66
CA ARG A 119 -2.45 14.44 -11.65
C ARG A 119 -1.90 14.92 -12.98
N ILE A 120 -0.99 15.89 -12.92
CA ILE A 120 -0.03 16.14 -14.00
C ILE A 120 0.96 14.98 -13.91
N VAL A 121 1.01 14.14 -14.94
CA VAL A 121 1.96 13.04 -15.03
C VAL A 121 3.27 13.61 -15.51
N GLU A 122 4.19 13.89 -14.60
CA GLU A 122 5.62 13.88 -14.95
C GLU A 122 6.04 12.41 -14.99
N THR A 123 6.52 11.94 -16.15
CA THR A 123 7.07 10.59 -16.28
C THR A 123 8.40 10.52 -15.54
N SER A 124 8.37 10.29 -14.23
CA SER A 124 9.53 9.81 -13.48
C SER A 124 9.61 8.28 -13.59
N SER A 125 10.80 7.76 -13.35
CA SER A 125 11.17 6.33 -13.40
C SER A 125 10.09 5.41 -12.80
N SER A 126 9.61 4.48 -13.62
CA SER A 126 8.74 3.41 -13.18
C SER A 126 9.59 2.19 -12.77
N PHE A 127 9.07 1.40 -11.83
CA PHE A 127 9.78 0.22 -11.33
C PHE A 127 8.83 -0.96 -11.20
N SER A 128 9.17 -2.07 -11.83
CA SER A 128 8.55 -3.38 -11.63
C SER A 128 9.40 -4.46 -12.30
N TYR A 129 9.26 -5.70 -11.84
CA TYR A 129 9.92 -6.85 -12.45
C TYR A 129 8.91 -7.74 -13.15
N ARG A 130 9.32 -8.35 -14.26
CA ARG A 130 8.47 -9.22 -15.08
C ARG A 130 8.46 -10.64 -14.53
N VAL A 131 7.29 -11.26 -14.42
CA VAL A 131 7.16 -12.70 -14.11
C VAL A 131 7.23 -13.52 -15.41
N ASN A 132 8.13 -14.50 -15.48
CA ASN A 132 8.26 -15.39 -16.64
C ASN A 132 7.37 -16.64 -16.47
N GLY A 133 6.41 -16.84 -17.37
CA GLY A 133 5.79 -18.14 -17.63
C GLY A 133 6.71 -19.05 -18.48
N PRO A 134 6.31 -20.30 -18.77
CA PRO A 134 7.17 -21.37 -19.33
C PRO A 134 7.77 -21.15 -20.74
N TYR A 135 7.78 -19.94 -21.32
CA TYR A 135 8.39 -19.66 -22.61
C TYR A 135 9.20 -18.34 -22.62
N SER A 136 10.54 -18.49 -22.49
CA SER A 136 11.66 -17.59 -22.87
C SER A 136 11.74 -16.13 -22.36
N ALA A 137 12.95 -15.76 -21.89
CA ALA A 137 13.34 -14.50 -21.25
C ALA A 137 14.02 -13.48 -22.18
N LEU A 138 13.93 -12.19 -21.83
CA LEU A 138 14.83 -11.10 -22.27
C LEU A 138 14.81 -9.94 -21.24
N TYR A 139 16.00 -9.42 -20.91
CA TYR A 139 16.24 -8.31 -19.98
C TYR A 139 16.07 -6.96 -20.69
N VAL A 140 15.51 -5.95 -20.01
CA VAL A 140 15.63 -4.55 -20.45
C VAL A 140 15.89 -3.64 -19.26
N THR A 141 16.95 -2.83 -19.36
CA THR A 141 17.24 -1.66 -18.52
C THR A 141 16.95 -0.36 -19.30
N ASN A 142 16.27 0.57 -18.62
CA ASN A 142 16.12 2.03 -18.78
C ASN A 142 15.85 2.77 -20.12
N PHE A 143 14.82 3.64 -20.03
CA PHE A 143 14.60 5.02 -20.54
C PHE A 143 14.38 5.32 -22.02
N PHE A 144 13.18 5.88 -22.35
CA PHE A 144 13.00 7.02 -23.26
C PHE A 144 11.75 7.84 -22.89
N SER A 145 11.91 9.16 -22.74
CA SER A 145 10.82 10.12 -22.48
C SER A 145 10.08 10.45 -23.79
N ARG A 146 8.74 10.42 -23.77
CA ARG A 146 7.88 11.08 -24.77
C ARG A 146 6.74 11.81 -24.07
N TYR A 147 6.61 13.09 -24.38
CA TYR A 147 5.55 13.96 -23.89
C TYR A 147 4.27 13.75 -24.69
N THR A 148 3.17 13.38 -24.01
CA THR A 148 1.83 13.50 -24.59
C THR A 148 0.89 14.03 -23.51
N LEU A 149 0.29 15.20 -23.76
CA LEU A 149 -0.76 15.76 -22.91
C LEU A 149 -2.07 15.04 -23.25
N GLN A 150 -2.50 14.12 -22.39
CA GLN A 150 -3.84 13.55 -22.47
C GLN A 150 -4.54 13.70 -21.12
N ASN A 151 -5.66 14.43 -21.11
CA ASN A 151 -6.56 14.52 -19.96
C ASN A 151 -7.23 13.15 -19.75
N ILE A 152 -6.53 12.24 -19.08
CA ILE A 152 -7.04 10.95 -18.62
C ILE A 152 -7.24 11.09 -17.11
N VAL A 153 -8.42 10.72 -16.61
CA VAL A 153 -8.59 10.43 -15.17
C VAL A 153 -7.80 9.16 -14.91
N MET A 154 -6.50 9.29 -14.63
CA MET A 154 -5.67 8.15 -14.25
C MET A 154 -5.85 7.91 -12.76
N HIS A 155 -6.37 6.74 -12.43
CA HIS A 155 -6.14 6.16 -11.11
C HIS A 155 -4.63 5.93 -11.00
N GLY A 156 -3.95 6.74 -10.17
CA GLY A 156 -2.50 6.66 -9.98
C GLY A 156 -2.17 5.44 -9.16
N LEU A 157 -1.51 4.47 -9.78
CA LEU A 157 -0.91 3.34 -9.10
C LEU A 157 0.44 3.78 -8.57
N ASP A 158 0.54 3.95 -7.26
CA ASP A 158 1.71 4.53 -6.61
C ASP A 158 2.32 3.53 -5.64
N PHE A 159 3.64 3.53 -5.54
CA PHE A 159 4.32 2.84 -4.46
C PHE A 159 4.30 3.68 -3.20
N PHE A 160 4.08 3.03 -2.06
CA PHE A 160 4.02 3.74 -0.81
C PHE A 160 4.65 2.94 0.33
N VAL A 161 4.98 3.69 1.37
CA VAL A 161 5.32 3.16 2.69
C VAL A 161 4.38 3.74 3.73
N TYR A 162 4.11 2.96 4.77
CA TYR A 162 3.34 3.42 5.91
C TYR A 162 3.91 2.88 7.22
N TRP A 163 3.67 3.60 8.32
CA TRP A 163 3.90 3.08 9.67
C TRP A 163 2.85 3.64 10.62
N THR A 164 2.61 2.99 11.75
CA THR A 164 1.82 3.50 12.88
C THR A 164 2.34 2.91 14.20
N VAL A 165 2.06 3.57 15.34
CA VAL A 165 2.34 3.03 16.68
C VAL A 165 1.08 2.82 17.53
N ASP A 166 -0.10 3.20 17.02
CA ASP A 166 -1.36 3.14 17.77
C ASP A 166 -2.51 2.49 16.99
N GLY A 167 -2.20 1.63 16.02
CA GLY A 167 -3.20 0.96 15.18
C GLY A 167 -4.06 1.94 14.37
N TYR A 168 -3.43 2.90 13.69
CA TYR A 168 -4.07 3.88 12.80
C TYR A 168 -5.01 4.89 13.50
N LYS A 169 -4.88 5.10 14.81
CA LYS A 169 -5.83 5.98 15.54
C LYS A 169 -5.46 7.45 15.41
N LYS A 170 -4.22 7.79 15.76
CA LYS A 170 -3.71 9.17 15.77
C LYS A 170 -2.31 9.26 15.17
N THR A 171 -1.56 8.18 15.21
CA THR A 171 -0.18 8.14 14.73
C THR A 171 -0.09 7.47 13.37
N GLY A 172 1.05 7.69 12.75
CA GLY A 172 1.42 7.06 11.50
C GLY A 172 1.58 8.03 10.35
N CYS A 173 2.20 7.55 9.28
CA CYS A 173 2.63 8.39 8.20
C CYS A 173 2.65 7.66 6.87
N PHE A 174 2.12 8.28 5.83
CA PHE A 174 2.37 7.87 4.45
C PHE A 174 3.66 8.52 3.95
N ASP A 175 4.53 7.71 3.35
CA ASP A 175 5.71 8.17 2.62
C ASP A 175 6.55 9.17 3.44
N LEU A 176 6.95 10.28 2.81
CA LEU A 176 7.69 11.38 3.42
C LEU A 176 6.78 12.55 3.80
N THR A 177 5.45 12.35 3.85
CA THR A 177 4.49 13.43 4.17
C THR A 177 4.67 13.97 5.60
N CYS A 178 5.27 13.17 6.46
CA CYS A 178 5.63 13.52 7.82
C CYS A 178 6.88 12.73 8.27
N TYR A 179 7.38 13.01 9.47
CA TYR A 179 8.57 12.34 9.99
C TYR A 179 8.29 10.86 10.28
N GLY A 180 9.19 9.97 9.87
CA GLY A 180 9.22 8.59 10.33
C GLY A 180 9.82 7.58 9.35
N PHE A 181 9.92 7.92 8.07
CA PHE A 181 10.75 7.17 7.12
C PHE A 181 11.94 8.01 6.69
N VAL A 182 13.14 7.43 6.71
CA VAL A 182 14.37 8.05 6.22
C VAL A 182 14.72 7.40 4.89
N GLN A 183 14.42 8.10 3.80
CA GLN A 183 14.79 7.66 2.46
C GLN A 183 16.30 7.86 2.25
N THR A 184 16.97 6.81 1.78
CA THR A 184 18.42 6.80 1.53
C THR A 184 18.75 6.70 0.05
N SER A 185 17.90 6.04 -0.74
CA SER A 185 18.07 5.91 -2.19
C SER A 185 17.42 7.07 -2.94
N THR A 186 18.08 7.54 -4.00
CA THR A 186 17.51 8.48 -4.98
C THR A 186 16.92 7.77 -6.20
N GLU A 187 17.02 6.43 -6.27
CA GLU A 187 16.57 5.63 -7.42
C GLU A 187 15.08 5.31 -7.36
N ILE A 188 14.51 5.24 -6.15
CA ILE A 188 13.11 4.88 -5.91
C ILE A 188 12.41 6.08 -5.26
N ALA A 189 11.34 6.56 -5.90
CA ALA A 189 10.51 7.63 -5.36
C ALA A 189 9.29 7.05 -4.62
N LEU A 190 9.16 7.37 -3.33
CA LEU A 190 7.93 7.11 -2.58
C LEU A 190 6.81 8.02 -3.09
N GLY A 191 5.60 7.48 -3.24
CA GLY A 191 4.49 8.13 -3.95
C GLY A 191 4.67 8.19 -5.47
N GLY A 192 5.76 7.61 -5.99
CA GLY A 192 6.04 7.52 -7.43
C GLY A 192 5.19 6.46 -8.12
N ALA A 193 4.96 6.66 -9.42
CA ALA A 193 4.14 5.77 -10.23
C ALA A 193 4.81 4.39 -10.40
N VAL A 194 4.01 3.33 -10.25
CA VAL A 194 4.41 1.95 -10.57
C VAL A 194 3.87 1.60 -11.95
N ASP A 195 4.76 1.29 -12.87
CA ASP A 195 4.44 0.93 -14.26
C ASP A 195 5.55 0.00 -14.81
N PRO A 196 5.23 -0.96 -15.71
CA PRO A 196 3.89 -1.37 -16.16
C PRO A 196 3.04 -2.09 -15.11
N GLY A 197 1.72 -1.90 -15.19
CA GLY A 197 0.72 -2.71 -14.49
C GLY A 197 0.43 -4.04 -15.19
N SER A 198 -0.02 -5.04 -14.44
CA SER A 198 -0.44 -6.34 -14.99
C SER A 198 -1.73 -6.23 -15.80
N SER A 199 -1.92 -7.19 -16.71
CA SER A 199 -3.14 -7.30 -17.51
C SER A 199 -3.63 -8.74 -17.57
N SER A 200 -4.96 -8.89 -17.64
CA SER A 200 -5.63 -10.20 -17.65
C SER A 200 -5.20 -11.05 -18.85
N PHE A 201 -4.85 -12.31 -18.58
CA PHE A 201 -4.32 -13.28 -19.57
C PHE A 201 -3.11 -12.79 -20.38
N GLN A 202 -2.44 -11.75 -19.89
CA GLN A 202 -1.29 -11.12 -20.53
C GLN A 202 -0.13 -11.07 -19.54
N GLN A 203 0.82 -10.18 -19.79
CA GLN A 203 1.96 -10.02 -18.92
C GLN A 203 1.55 -9.55 -17.52
N GLN A 204 2.06 -10.24 -16.52
CA GLN A 204 1.96 -9.85 -15.11
C GLN A 204 3.32 -9.36 -14.60
N TYR A 205 3.28 -8.33 -13.75
CA TYR A 205 4.44 -7.69 -13.14
C TYR A 205 4.35 -7.77 -11.62
N VAL A 206 5.51 -7.80 -10.97
CA VAL A 206 5.61 -7.88 -9.50
C VAL A 206 6.55 -6.83 -8.93
N LEU A 207 6.26 -6.42 -7.69
CA LEU A 207 7.13 -5.64 -6.83
C LEU A 207 7.73 -6.55 -5.75
N PRO A 208 9.02 -6.93 -5.85
CA PRO A 208 9.71 -7.65 -4.80
C PRO A 208 10.02 -6.70 -3.64
N ILE A 209 9.28 -6.86 -2.55
CA ILE A 209 9.45 -6.08 -1.32
C ILE A 209 10.12 -6.95 -0.28
N ASN A 210 11.13 -6.38 0.37
CA ASN A 210 11.79 -6.96 1.52
C ASN A 210 11.86 -5.92 2.64
N ILE A 211 11.36 -6.27 3.82
CA ILE A 211 11.45 -5.46 5.02
C ILE A 211 12.15 -6.27 6.10
N PHE A 212 13.21 -5.75 6.71
CA PHE A 212 13.90 -6.42 7.81
C PHE A 212 14.45 -5.45 8.84
N MET A 213 14.57 -5.90 10.08
CA MET A 213 15.16 -5.15 11.17
C MET A 213 16.67 -5.38 11.21
N ASP A 214 17.45 -4.30 11.23
CA ASP A 214 18.87 -4.37 11.55
C ASP A 214 19.04 -4.58 13.07
N PRO A 215 19.65 -5.69 13.52
CA PRO A 215 19.82 -5.99 14.94
C PRO A 215 20.76 -5.02 15.67
N THR A 216 21.58 -4.24 14.94
CA THR A 216 22.53 -3.30 15.54
C THR A 216 21.85 -1.97 15.85
N THR A 217 21.11 -1.43 14.87
CA THR A 217 20.46 -0.11 15.00
C THR A 217 19.01 -0.18 15.41
N THR A 218 18.38 -1.37 15.36
CA THR A 218 16.93 -1.61 15.50
C THR A 218 16.06 -0.92 14.44
N ASN A 219 16.70 -0.39 13.38
CA ASN A 219 15.99 0.23 12.26
C ASN A 219 15.37 -0.84 11.38
N TRP A 220 14.14 -0.59 10.92
CA TRP A 220 13.48 -1.41 9.92
C TRP A 220 13.83 -0.91 8.54
N TRP A 221 14.60 -1.68 7.79
CA TRP A 221 15.01 -1.36 6.43
C TRP A 221 13.99 -1.87 5.43
N LEU A 222 13.67 -1.02 4.46
CA LEU A 222 12.96 -1.39 3.25
C LEU A 222 13.96 -1.54 2.11
N VAL A 223 13.97 -2.73 1.54
CA VAL A 223 14.76 -3.07 0.37
C VAL A 223 13.82 -3.48 -0.76
N PHE A 224 13.99 -2.81 -1.88
CA PHE A 224 13.33 -3.14 -3.13
C PHE A 224 14.37 -3.76 -4.05
N HIS A 225 14.22 -5.04 -4.35
CA HIS A 225 15.26 -5.84 -5.02
C HIS A 225 16.58 -5.83 -4.23
N ASP A 226 17.57 -5.05 -4.68
CA ASP A 226 18.88 -4.86 -4.02
C ASP A 226 19.11 -3.39 -3.62
N ILE A 227 18.10 -2.54 -3.80
CA ILE A 227 18.16 -1.11 -3.49
C ILE A 227 17.62 -0.88 -2.09
N TYR A 228 18.47 -0.37 -1.21
CA TYR A 228 18.08 0.10 0.12
C TYR A 228 17.33 1.43 -0.04
N VAL A 229 16.00 1.33 -0.14
CA VAL A 229 15.12 2.47 -0.34
C VAL A 229 15.25 3.44 0.83
N GLY A 230 15.24 2.90 2.05
CA GLY A 230 15.35 3.66 3.28
C GLY A 230 14.97 2.82 4.49
N TYR A 231 14.75 3.48 5.62
CA TYR A 231 14.40 2.80 6.86
C TYR A 231 13.45 3.60 7.75
N TRP A 232 12.68 2.88 8.57
CA TRP A 232 12.00 3.44 9.73
C TRP A 232 12.93 3.35 10.95
N PRO A 233 13.25 4.47 11.63
CA PRO A 233 14.07 4.45 12.82
C PRO A 233 13.45 3.59 13.93
N GLY A 234 14.24 2.73 14.57
CA GLY A 234 13.77 1.89 15.67
C GLY A 234 13.24 2.69 16.87
N SER A 235 13.69 3.94 17.03
CA SER A 235 13.23 4.88 18.06
C SER A 235 11.78 5.32 17.92
N LEU A 236 11.14 5.10 16.77
CA LEU A 236 9.70 5.31 16.61
C LEU A 236 8.88 4.31 17.42
N PHE A 237 9.43 3.13 17.68
CA PHE A 237 8.70 1.95 18.11
C PHE A 237 9.04 1.56 19.54
N SER A 238 8.03 1.16 20.30
CA SER A 238 8.18 0.57 21.63
C SER A 238 8.19 -0.96 21.59
N LEU A 239 7.49 -1.55 20.62
CA LEU A 239 7.32 -2.99 20.44
C LEU A 239 8.15 -3.50 19.25
N LEU A 240 8.00 -2.87 18.08
CA LEU A 240 8.70 -3.26 16.85
C LEU A 240 10.22 -3.06 16.91
N LYS A 241 10.74 -2.28 17.87
CA LYS A 241 12.19 -2.21 18.10
C LYS A 241 12.81 -3.55 18.56
N HIS A 242 11.98 -4.52 18.96
CA HIS A 242 12.40 -5.84 19.42
C HIS A 242 12.21 -6.91 18.35
N SER A 243 10.98 -7.02 17.82
CA SER A 243 10.57 -7.96 16.78
C SER A 243 9.14 -7.64 16.34
N ALA A 244 8.69 -8.23 15.23
CA ALA A 244 7.29 -8.34 14.89
C ALA A 244 6.71 -9.66 15.46
N THR A 245 5.45 -9.61 15.92
CA THR A 245 4.69 -10.77 16.41
C THR A 245 3.79 -11.36 15.33
N SER A 246 3.52 -10.61 14.27
CA SER A 246 2.82 -11.10 13.09
C SER A 246 3.34 -10.48 11.81
N VAL A 247 3.14 -11.22 10.72
CA VAL A 247 3.37 -10.75 9.36
C VAL A 247 2.11 -11.02 8.56
N GLU A 248 1.70 -10.05 7.75
CA GLU A 248 0.57 -10.17 6.84
C GLU A 248 0.98 -9.80 5.41
N TRP A 249 0.37 -10.45 4.43
CA TRP A 249 0.50 -10.12 3.02
C TRP A 249 -0.88 -10.11 2.37
N GLY A 250 -1.15 -9.14 1.50
CA GLY A 250 -2.42 -9.12 0.78
C GLY A 250 -2.93 -7.73 0.47
N GLY A 251 -4.26 -7.61 0.42
CA GLY A 251 -4.95 -6.41 -0.03
C GLY A 251 -5.78 -5.74 1.04
N GLN A 252 -5.96 -4.43 0.87
CA GLN A 252 -6.85 -3.63 1.70
C GLN A 252 -7.70 -2.71 0.81
N VAL A 253 -8.94 -2.47 1.22
CA VAL A 253 -9.84 -1.47 0.64
C VAL A 253 -10.38 -0.59 1.75
N TYR A 254 -10.34 0.72 1.50
CA TYR A 254 -11.06 1.70 2.29
C TYR A 254 -12.21 2.28 1.49
N SER A 255 -13.40 2.26 2.10
CA SER A 255 -14.55 3.03 1.63
C SER A 255 -15.49 3.36 2.78
N VAL A 256 -16.21 4.48 2.64
CA VAL A 256 -17.34 4.82 3.51
C VAL A 256 -18.52 3.84 3.40
N ASN A 257 -18.55 3.02 2.34
CA ASN A 257 -19.59 2.02 2.04
C ASN A 257 -19.17 0.58 2.36
N VAL A 258 -17.98 0.37 2.92
CA VAL A 258 -17.61 -0.91 3.53
C VAL A 258 -18.63 -1.27 4.62
N ARG A 259 -19.03 -2.55 4.70
CA ARG A 259 -20.07 -3.05 5.63
C ARG A 259 -21.42 -2.33 5.53
N LYS A 260 -21.75 -1.78 4.35
CA LYS A 260 -23.03 -1.13 4.05
C LYS A 260 -23.59 -1.65 2.73
N THR A 261 -24.91 -1.47 2.54
CA THR A 261 -25.60 -1.78 1.29
C THR A 261 -26.19 -0.50 0.69
N PRO A 262 -25.91 -0.15 -0.57
CA PRO A 262 -25.02 -0.89 -1.48
C PRO A 262 -23.54 -0.80 -1.05
N HIS A 263 -22.83 -1.93 -1.19
CA HIS A 263 -21.39 -1.98 -0.94
C HIS A 263 -20.61 -1.15 -1.98
N THR A 264 -19.37 -0.78 -1.68
CA THR A 264 -18.49 -0.10 -2.64
C THR A 264 -18.18 -0.97 -3.85
N LYS A 265 -18.10 -0.35 -5.03
CA LYS A 265 -17.60 -0.95 -6.29
C LYS A 265 -16.07 -0.85 -6.44
N THR A 266 -15.36 -0.43 -5.39
CA THR A 266 -13.89 -0.40 -5.37
C THR A 266 -13.36 -1.82 -5.35
N ALA A 267 -12.58 -2.15 -6.36
CA ALA A 267 -11.96 -3.46 -6.52
C ALA A 267 -10.72 -3.58 -5.62
N MET A 268 -10.44 -4.81 -5.17
CA MET A 268 -9.20 -5.17 -4.49
C MET A 268 -8.32 -6.00 -5.43
N GLY A 269 -7.00 -5.78 -5.38
CA GLY A 269 -6.06 -6.52 -6.22
C GLY A 269 -6.31 -6.24 -7.70
N SER A 270 -6.72 -7.26 -8.46
CA SER A 270 -7.09 -7.12 -9.88
C SER A 270 -8.58 -6.83 -10.10
N GLY A 271 -9.41 -6.96 -9.06
CA GLY A 271 -10.87 -6.97 -9.15
C GLY A 271 -11.48 -8.33 -9.48
N TYR A 272 -10.68 -9.34 -9.82
CA TYR A 272 -11.11 -10.73 -9.94
C TYR A 272 -11.03 -11.47 -8.61
N ASP A 273 -11.81 -12.54 -8.49
CA ASP A 273 -11.78 -13.40 -7.32
C ASP A 273 -10.44 -14.16 -7.21
N ALA A 274 -9.99 -14.42 -5.99
CA ALA A 274 -8.72 -15.11 -5.69
C ALA A 274 -8.66 -16.52 -6.30
N GLU A 275 -9.82 -17.17 -6.41
CA GLU A 275 -9.99 -18.50 -7.00
C GLU A 275 -9.70 -18.54 -8.50
N GLU A 276 -9.60 -17.39 -9.17
CA GLU A 276 -9.24 -17.29 -10.60
C GLU A 276 -7.73 -17.48 -10.84
N LEU A 277 -6.90 -17.48 -9.77
CA LEU A 277 -5.46 -17.76 -9.81
C LEU A 277 -4.67 -16.92 -10.84
N TYR A 278 -3.57 -17.46 -11.36
CA TYR A 278 -2.66 -16.78 -12.28
C TYR A 278 -3.34 -16.26 -13.54
N GLY A 279 -2.90 -15.09 -14.01
CA GLY A 279 -3.45 -14.43 -15.18
C GLY A 279 -4.71 -13.61 -14.92
N LEU A 280 -5.40 -13.80 -13.79
CA LEU A 280 -6.61 -13.04 -13.43
C LEU A 280 -6.56 -12.44 -12.03
N ALA A 281 -6.35 -13.26 -11.01
CA ALA A 281 -6.30 -12.82 -9.63
C ALA A 281 -4.98 -12.08 -9.34
N CYS A 282 -5.03 -11.15 -8.39
CA CYS A 282 -3.83 -10.57 -7.81
C CYS A 282 -3.21 -11.56 -6.82
N PHE A 283 -1.89 -11.53 -6.70
CA PHE A 283 -1.16 -12.46 -5.84
C PHE A 283 0.03 -11.83 -5.12
N ILE A 284 0.46 -12.53 -4.07
CA ILE A 284 1.74 -12.38 -3.40
C ILE A 284 2.53 -13.66 -3.68
N GLY A 285 3.58 -13.54 -4.49
CA GLY A 285 4.54 -14.60 -4.76
C GLY A 285 5.55 -14.70 -3.63
N GLN A 286 6.00 -15.92 -3.34
CA GLN A 286 7.06 -16.20 -2.36
C GLN A 286 6.91 -15.44 -1.03
N PRO A 287 5.76 -15.50 -0.33
CA PRO A 287 5.62 -14.88 0.97
C PRO A 287 6.54 -15.58 1.98
N ARG A 288 7.53 -14.85 2.49
CA ARG A 288 8.57 -15.38 3.37
C ARG A 288 8.72 -14.53 4.63
N ILE A 289 8.99 -15.19 5.75
CA ILE A 289 9.42 -14.53 6.98
C ILE A 289 10.93 -14.66 7.15
N LEU A 290 11.50 -13.71 7.88
CA LEU A 290 12.83 -13.80 8.45
C LEU A 290 12.69 -13.82 9.97
N ASP A 291 13.23 -14.85 10.61
CA ASP A 291 13.34 -14.95 12.06
C ASP A 291 14.82 -15.14 12.46
N TYR A 292 15.07 -15.46 13.73
CA TYR A 292 16.42 -15.66 14.25
C TYR A 292 17.15 -16.90 13.68
N SER A 293 16.51 -17.72 12.84
CA SER A 293 17.24 -18.69 12.02
C SER A 293 18.01 -18.03 10.86
N LYS A 294 17.87 -16.71 10.67
CA LYS A 294 18.61 -15.89 9.68
C LYS A 294 18.47 -16.38 8.24
N SER A 295 17.33 -16.98 7.92
CA SER A 295 17.04 -17.49 6.58
C SER A 295 15.59 -17.18 6.23
N TYR A 296 15.37 -16.68 5.01
CA TYR A 296 14.03 -16.42 4.49
C TYR A 296 13.33 -17.74 4.18
N LYS A 297 12.21 -17.98 4.85
CA LYS A 297 11.45 -19.23 4.71
C LYS A 297 9.96 -18.97 4.67
N TYR A 298 9.24 -19.88 4.03
CA TYR A 298 7.81 -19.90 4.11
C TYR A 298 7.37 -20.16 5.58
N PRO A 299 6.46 -19.35 6.15
CA PRO A 299 6.00 -19.54 7.53
C PRO A 299 5.31 -20.90 7.75
N THR A 300 5.66 -21.60 8.84
CA THR A 300 5.11 -22.93 9.15
C THR A 300 3.61 -22.91 9.42
N PHE A 301 3.13 -21.86 10.09
CA PHE A 301 1.71 -21.68 10.42
C PHE A 301 1.21 -20.43 9.71
N VAL A 302 0.25 -20.60 8.81
CA VAL A 302 -0.41 -19.49 8.12
C VAL A 302 -1.92 -19.63 8.19
N GLY A 303 -2.59 -18.50 8.34
CA GLY A 303 -4.03 -18.37 8.22
C GLY A 303 -4.39 -17.44 7.06
N ILE A 304 -5.61 -17.59 6.55
CA ILE A 304 -6.21 -16.64 5.62
C ILE A 304 -7.27 -15.87 6.40
N TRP A 305 -7.28 -14.55 6.29
CA TRP A 305 -8.29 -13.69 6.91
C TRP A 305 -8.94 -12.76 5.89
N LYS A 306 -10.25 -12.57 6.05
CA LYS A 306 -11.04 -11.59 5.30
C LYS A 306 -12.20 -11.06 6.12
N ASP A 307 -12.45 -9.76 6.06
CA ASP A 307 -13.48 -9.09 6.88
C ASP A 307 -14.91 -9.35 6.38
N GLU A 308 -15.20 -9.11 5.09
CA GLU A 308 -16.50 -9.43 4.45
C GLU A 308 -16.33 -10.56 3.43
N TYR A 309 -16.63 -11.80 3.87
CA TYR A 309 -16.39 -13.05 3.14
C TYR A 309 -16.94 -13.11 1.71
N ASN A 310 -17.96 -12.31 1.39
CA ASN A 310 -18.65 -12.30 0.10
C ASN A 310 -18.23 -11.13 -0.83
N CYS A 311 -17.48 -10.15 -0.33
CA CYS A 311 -17.10 -8.94 -1.09
C CYS A 311 -15.71 -9.06 -1.70
N TYR A 312 -14.80 -9.70 -0.97
CA TYR A 312 -13.44 -10.00 -1.41
C TYR A 312 -13.06 -11.44 -1.05
N SER A 313 -12.19 -12.04 -1.84
CA SER A 313 -11.77 -13.43 -1.77
C SER A 313 -10.26 -13.52 -1.54
N ALA A 314 -9.84 -14.65 -0.97
CA ALA A 314 -8.45 -14.93 -0.62
C ALA A 314 -8.22 -16.44 -0.58
N VAL A 315 -7.14 -16.90 -1.21
CA VAL A 315 -6.78 -18.32 -1.32
C VAL A 315 -5.26 -18.46 -1.20
N ASN A 316 -4.81 -19.36 -0.33
CA ASN A 316 -3.40 -19.72 -0.24
C ASN A 316 -3.17 -21.02 -1.03
N TYR A 317 -2.76 -20.88 -2.29
CA TYR A 317 -2.73 -21.97 -3.26
C TYR A 317 -1.36 -22.64 -3.33
N LYS A 318 -1.34 -23.98 -3.34
CA LYS A 318 -0.14 -24.80 -3.53
C LYS A 318 -0.33 -25.70 -4.76
N ALA A 319 0.60 -25.63 -5.71
CA ALA A 319 0.48 -26.26 -7.04
C ALA A 319 0.59 -27.80 -7.06
N GLY A 320 0.69 -28.44 -5.88
CA GLY A 320 0.51 -29.89 -5.72
C GLY A 320 1.80 -30.68 -5.48
N ASN A 321 3.01 -30.15 -5.75
CA ASN A 321 4.21 -30.85 -5.32
C ASN A 321 4.48 -30.61 -3.83
N ALA A 322 5.04 -31.62 -3.15
CA ALA A 322 5.34 -31.54 -1.73
C ALA A 322 6.23 -30.34 -1.36
N ASN A 323 7.14 -29.96 -2.27
CA ASN A 323 8.12 -28.89 -2.07
C ASN A 323 7.68 -27.51 -2.57
N ASP A 324 6.51 -27.39 -3.22
CA ASP A 324 6.06 -26.09 -3.71
C ASP A 324 5.68 -25.19 -2.52
N GLU A 325 6.24 -23.98 -2.51
CA GLU A 325 5.78 -22.92 -1.62
C GLU A 325 4.44 -22.37 -2.14
N ALA A 326 3.57 -21.97 -1.22
CA ALA A 326 2.25 -21.49 -1.60
C ALA A 326 2.34 -20.07 -2.17
N THR A 327 1.50 -19.79 -3.16
CA THR A 327 1.24 -18.45 -3.66
C THR A 327 -0.07 -17.97 -3.07
N PHE A 328 -0.07 -16.77 -2.49
CA PHE A 328 -1.27 -16.20 -1.91
C PHE A 328 -2.02 -15.35 -2.94
N PHE A 329 -3.24 -15.73 -3.28
CA PHE A 329 -4.11 -14.99 -4.17
C PHE A 329 -5.16 -14.22 -3.37
N PHE A 330 -5.50 -13.02 -3.81
CA PHE A 330 -6.51 -12.17 -3.20
C PHE A 330 -7.13 -11.23 -4.23
N GLY A 331 -8.36 -10.80 -3.99
CA GLY A 331 -9.02 -9.83 -4.87
C GLY A 331 -10.53 -9.78 -4.68
N GLY A 332 -11.20 -9.22 -5.68
CA GLY A 332 -12.65 -9.17 -5.76
C GLY A 332 -13.17 -7.79 -6.17
N PRO A 333 -14.40 -7.72 -6.70
CA PRO A 333 -14.96 -6.48 -7.25
C PRO A 333 -15.51 -5.52 -6.19
N GLY A 334 -15.55 -5.94 -4.92
CA GLY A 334 -16.32 -5.25 -3.88
C GLY A 334 -17.80 -5.59 -4.02
N GLN A 335 -18.56 -4.73 -4.70
CA GLN A 335 -19.99 -4.91 -4.90
C GLN A 335 -20.28 -6.01 -5.94
N SER A 336 -21.09 -6.99 -5.58
CA SER A 336 -21.52 -8.09 -6.44
C SER A 336 -22.91 -8.62 -6.03
N TYR A 337 -23.45 -9.60 -6.75
CA TYR A 337 -24.69 -10.27 -6.30
C TYR A 337 -24.54 -10.93 -4.90
N ARG A 338 -23.31 -11.37 -4.54
CA ARG A 338 -23.02 -11.96 -3.23
C ARG A 338 -22.74 -10.90 -2.15
N CYS A 339 -22.37 -9.69 -2.57
CA CYS A 339 -22.09 -8.53 -1.72
C CYS A 339 -22.83 -7.29 -2.26
N PRO A 340 -24.13 -7.16 -1.95
CA PRO A 340 -25.01 -6.16 -2.58
C PRO A 340 -24.74 -4.71 -2.17
#